data_AF-A0A4Y8KYU7-F1
#
_entry.id   AF-A0A4Y8KYU7-F1
#
_cell.length_a   1.000
_cell.length_b   1.000
_cell.length_c   1.000
_cell.angle_alpha   90.00
_cell.angle_beta   90.00
_cell.angle_gamma   90.00
#
_symmetry.space_group_name_H-M   'P 1'
#
loop_
_entity.id
_entity.type
_entity.pdbx_description
1 polymer ?
#
loop_
_entity_poly.entity_id
_entity_poly.type
_entity_poly.pdbx_seq_one_letter_code
_entity_poly.pdbx_strand_id
1 'polypeptide(L)' 'MPMNRLLSTEFFCLLKENSQTVSNDEMQQAYETFVKEVLTLNQSEADFKTIFRELNVTRIEFKTLQAQILCEQREKCA' A
#
# COMPACT_ATOMS: atom_id res chain seq x y z
N MET A 1 18.10 0.28 1.86
CA MET A 1 17.42 0.83 0.66
C MET A 1 16.57 -0.27 0.03
N PRO A 2 15.30 -0.01 -0.30
CA PRO A 2 14.39 -1.03 -0.88
C PRO A 2 14.93 -1.65 -2.17
N MET A 3 15.70 -0.88 -2.95
CA MET A 3 16.36 -1.33 -4.17
C MET A 3 17.40 -2.44 -3.93
N ASN A 4 18.14 -2.42 -2.81
CA ASN A 4 19.09 -3.50 -2.47
C ASN A 4 18.37 -4.82 -2.16
N ARG A 5 17.13 -4.76 -1.66
CA ARG A 5 16.32 -5.94 -1.34
C ARG A 5 15.78 -6.62 -2.60
N LEU A 6 15.44 -5.83 -3.63
CA LEU A 6 15.04 -6.33 -4.94
C LEU A 6 16.22 -6.95 -5.70
N LEU A 7 17.38 -6.30 -5.68
CA LEU A 7 18.60 -6.80 -6.32
C LEU A 7 19.15 -8.08 -5.68
N SER A 8 18.78 -8.38 -4.42
CA SER A 8 19.14 -9.62 -3.74
C SER A 8 18.16 -10.78 -3.99
N THR A 9 17.12 -10.58 -4.80
CA THR A 9 16.19 -11.68 -5.13
C THR A 9 16.86 -12.71 -6.03
N GLU A 10 16.46 -13.97 -5.87
CA GLU A 10 16.93 -15.10 -6.68
C GLU A 10 16.82 -14.84 -8.18
N PHE A 11 15.82 -14.07 -8.60
CA PHE A 11 15.64 -13.64 -9.99
C PHE A 11 16.88 -12.95 -10.57
N PHE A 12 17.49 -12.00 -9.84
CA PHE A 12 18.70 -11.32 -10.31
C PHE A 12 19.94 -12.23 -10.26
N CYS A 13 19.98 -13.19 -9.34
CA CYS A 13 21.02 -14.21 -9.32
C CYS A 13 20.96 -15.09 -10.57
N LEU A 14 19.77 -15.61 -10.91
CA LEU A 14 19.55 -16.45 -12.08
C LEU A 14 19.79 -15.71 -13.40
N LEU A 15 19.48 -14.41 -13.48
CA LEU A 15 19.81 -13.57 -14.64
C LEU A 15 21.32 -13.34 -14.82
N LYS A 16 22.08 -13.35 -13.72
CA LYS A 16 23.54 -13.22 -13.75
C LYS A 16 24.22 -14.55 -14.10
N GLU A 17 23.59 -15.65 -13.73
CA GLU A 17 24.00 -16.99 -14.11
C GLU A 17 23.69 -17.26 -15.59
N ASN A 18 24.42 -18.19 -16.20
CA ASN A 18 24.22 -18.49 -17.61
C ASN A 18 22.86 -19.21 -17.78
N SER A 19 21.92 -18.60 -18.52
CA SER A 19 20.54 -19.12 -18.69
C SER A 19 20.46 -20.55 -19.24
N GLN A 20 21.55 -21.09 -19.79
CA GLN A 20 21.61 -22.47 -20.29
C GLN A 20 21.53 -23.54 -19.19
N THR A 21 21.78 -23.19 -17.93
CA THR A 21 21.70 -24.14 -16.80
C THR A 21 20.44 -23.99 -15.95
N VAL A 22 19.65 -22.96 -16.20
CA VAL A 22 18.44 -22.64 -15.42
C VAL A 22 17.22 -23.11 -16.20
N SER A 23 16.35 -23.91 -15.58
CA SER A 23 15.10 -24.32 -16.21
C SER A 23 14.11 -23.15 -16.30
N ASN A 24 13.17 -23.23 -17.25
CA ASN A 24 12.11 -22.24 -17.36
C ASN A 24 11.25 -22.18 -16.10
N ASP A 25 11.03 -23.32 -15.42
CA ASP A 25 10.24 -23.41 -14.20
C ASP A 25 10.92 -22.67 -13.04
N GLU A 26 12.23 -22.86 -12.86
CA GLU A 26 13.03 -22.12 -11.85
C GLU A 26 13.02 -20.62 -12.14
N MET A 27 13.22 -20.23 -13.40
CA MET A 27 13.17 -18.83 -13.81
C MET A 27 11.80 -18.20 -13.55
N GLN A 28 10.71 -18.92 -13.85
CA GLN A 28 9.35 -18.46 -13.59
C GLN A 28 9.09 -18.30 -12.09
N GLN A 29 9.46 -19.28 -11.28
CA GLN A 29 9.28 -19.23 -9.83
C GLN A 29 10.03 -18.04 -9.19
N ALA A 30 11.26 -17.80 -9.64
CA ALA A 30 12.05 -16.66 -9.19
C ALA A 30 11.43 -15.32 -9.62
N TYR A 31 10.92 -15.23 -10.85
CA TYR A 31 10.22 -14.05 -11.36
C TYR A 31 8.94 -13.74 -10.56
N GLU A 32 8.10 -14.75 -10.31
CA GLU A 32 6.88 -14.58 -9.50
C GLU A 32 7.19 -14.07 -8.09
N THR A 33 8.26 -14.58 -7.49
CA THR A 33 8.73 -14.15 -6.17
C THR A 33 9.22 -12.69 -6.20
N PHE A 34 9.97 -12.31 -7.23
CA PHE A 34 10.40 -10.93 -7.44
C PHE A 34 9.22 -9.97 -7.59
N VAL A 35 8.20 -10.32 -8.38
CA VAL A 35 7.00 -9.50 -8.57
C VAL A 35 6.24 -9.31 -7.25
N LYS A 36 6.09 -10.35 -6.42
CA LYS A 36 5.47 -10.24 -5.10
C LYS A 36 6.22 -9.27 -4.18
N GLU A 37 7.56 -9.30 -4.20
CA GLU A 37 8.39 -8.40 -3.42
C GLU A 37 8.27 -6.95 -3.92
N VAL A 38 8.25 -6.73 -5.24
CA VAL A 38 7.96 -5.41 -5.85
C VAL A 38 6.60 -4.89 -5.39
N LEU A 39 5.55 -5.72 -5.46
CA LEU A 39 4.21 -5.33 -5.01
C LEU A 39 4.20 -4.96 -3.52
N THR A 40 4.84 -5.77 -2.67
CA THR A 40 4.94 -5.54 -1.23
C THR A 40 5.64 -4.22 -0.91
N LEU A 41 6.74 -3.90 -1.60
CA LEU A 41 7.44 -2.62 -1.41
C LEU A 41 6.62 -1.41 -1.86
N ASN A 42 5.74 -1.58 -2.86
CA ASN A 42 4.87 -0.54 -3.38
C ASN A 42 3.52 -0.43 -2.65
N GLN A 43 3.22 -1.32 -1.71
CA GLN A 43 1.97 -1.30 -0.93
C GLN A 43 1.88 -0.14 0.06
N SER A 44 2.96 0.63 0.32
CA SER A 44 2.88 1.82 1.19
C SER A 44 1.99 2.94 0.62
N GLU A 45 1.71 2.95 -0.68
CA GLU A 45 0.81 3.94 -1.29
C GLU A 45 -0.68 3.66 -0.97
N ALA A 46 -1.02 2.41 -0.61
CA ALA A 46 -2.36 2.05 -0.16
C ALA A 46 -2.69 2.65 1.21
N ASP A 47 -1.68 2.89 2.05
CA ASP A 47 -1.88 3.50 3.37
C ASP A 47 -2.20 4.99 3.25
N PHE A 48 -1.44 5.75 2.45
CA PHE A 48 -1.68 7.21 2.38
C PHE A 48 -3.06 7.56 1.79
N LYS A 49 -3.47 6.93 0.69
CA LYS A 49 -4.78 7.20 0.08
C LYS A 49 -5.93 6.74 0.99
N THR A 50 -5.77 5.63 1.70
CA THR A 50 -6.77 5.10 2.63
C THR A 50 -6.87 5.98 3.88
N ILE A 51 -5.74 6.30 4.51
CA ILE A 51 -5.65 7.23 5.65
C ILE A 51 -6.24 8.60 5.27
N PHE A 52 -5.91 9.13 4.09
CA PHE A 52 -6.45 10.42 3.64
C PHE A 52 -7.97 10.37 3.44
N ARG A 53 -8.51 9.26 2.93
CA ARG A 53 -9.97 9.08 2.81
C ARG A 53 -10.64 8.99 4.18
N GLU A 54 -10.11 8.16 5.08
CA GLU A 54 -10.62 8.02 6.45
C GLU A 54 -10.61 9.36 7.20
N LEU A 55 -9.50 10.11 7.15
CA LEU A 55 -9.40 11.42 7.78
C LEU A 55 -10.43 12.42 7.22
N ASN A 56 -10.70 12.39 5.91
CA ASN A 56 -11.71 13.27 5.32
C ASN A 56 -13.14 12.89 5.75
N VAL A 57 -13.46 11.60 5.80
CA VAL A 57 -14.77 11.11 6.28
C VAL A 57 -14.97 11.54 7.74
N THR A 58 -14.00 11.27 8.61
CA THR A 58 -14.03 11.68 10.02
C THR A 58 -14.22 13.19 10.18
N ARG A 59 -13.56 14.02 9.35
CA ARG A 59 -13.76 15.48 9.37
C ARG A 59 -15.19 15.90 9.00
N ILE A 60 -15.81 15.23 8.05
CA ILE A 60 -17.19 15.50 7.64
C ILE A 60 -18.15 15.14 8.77
N GLU A 61 -17.97 13.96 9.38
CA GLU A 61 -18.80 13.51 10.50
C GLU A 61 -18.72 14.46 11.70
N PHE A 62 -17.52 14.93 12.05
CA PHE A 62 -17.36 15.92 13.12
C PHE A 62 -18.07 17.25 12.82
N LYS A 63 -18.01 17.73 11.57
CA LYS A 63 -18.74 18.95 11.18
C LYS A 63 -20.25 18.76 11.27
N THR A 64 -20.75 17.60 10.85
CA THR A 64 -22.17 17.26 10.96
C THR A 64 -22.61 17.21 12.42
N LEU A 65 -21.83 16.53 13.28
CA LEU A 65 -22.12 16.44 14.71
C LEU A 65 -22.08 17.82 15.38
N GLN A 66 -21.09 18.66 15.04
CA GLN A 66 -21.02 20.03 15.55
C GLN A 66 -22.26 20.84 15.14
N ALA A 67 -22.71 20.72 13.89
CA ALA A 67 -23.90 21.40 13.42
C ALA A 67 -25.16 20.94 14.18
N GLN A 68 -25.30 19.64 14.41
CA GLN A 68 -26.41 19.07 15.19
C GLN A 68 -26.42 19.60 16.64
N ILE A 69 -25.27 19.57 17.32
CA ILE A 69 -25.15 20.08 18.69
C ILE A 69 -25.54 21.57 18.77
N LEU A 70 -25.11 22.38 17.80
CA LEU A 70 -25.44 23.81 17.77
C LEU A 70 -26.93 24.06 17.50
N CYS A 71 -27.56 23.25 16.64
CA CYS A 71 -29.01 23.30 16.43
C CYS A 71 -29.78 22.98 17.71
N GLU A 72 -29.44 21.87 18.37
CA GLU A 72 -30.08 21.46 19.64
C GLU A 72 -29.89 22.49 20.77
N GLN A 73 -28.71 23.11 20.86
CA GLN A 73 -28.47 24.18 21.82
C GLN A 73 -29.32 25.42 21.53
N ARG A 74 -29.51 25.75 20.25
CA ARG A 74 -30.32 26.90 19.85
C ARG A 74 -31.81 26.68 20.12
N GLU A 75 -32.30 25.45 19.94
CA GLU A 75 -33.67 25.06 20.31
C GLU A 75 -33.91 25.08 21.82
N LYS A 76 -32.90 24.79 22.65
CA LYS A 76 -32.99 24.86 24.11
C LYS A 76 -32.93 26.28 24.69
N CYS A 77 -32.48 27.26 23.91
CA CYS A 77 -32.36 28.68 24.32
C CYS A 77 -33.50 29.58 23.80
N ALA A 78 -34.49 29.01 23.10
CA ALA A 78 -35.73 29.66 22.66
C ALA A 78 -36.87 29.30 23.61
#